data_AF-A0A528TZS8-F1
#
_entry.id   AF-A0A528TZS8-F1
#
_cell.length_a   1.000
_cell.length_b   1.000
_cell.length_c   1.000
_cell.angle_alpha   90.00
_cell.angle_beta   90.00
_cell.angle_gamma   90.00
#
_symmetry.space_group_name_H-M   'P 1'
#
loop_
_entity.id
_entity.type
_entity.pdbx_description
1 polymer ?
#
loop_
_entity_poly.entity_id
_entity_poly.type
_entity_poly.pdbx_seq_one_letter_code
_entity_poly.pdbx_strand_id
1 'polypeptide(L)' 'MRRFLVVLTAALPVAAHAAPAGYFDLQPGVTLETGDTWVTDRQRFRLYGVQSCLRGTSYTDNKG' A
#
# COMPACT_ATOMS: atom_id res chain seq x y z
N MET A 1 -17.83 -31.32 -20.44
CA MET A 1 -16.96 -31.45 -19.26
C MET A 1 -15.78 -30.47 -19.24
N ARG A 2 -15.10 -30.18 -20.37
CA ARG A 2 -13.93 -29.26 -20.43
C ARG A 2 -14.22 -27.76 -20.23
N ARG A 3 -15.48 -27.31 -20.40
CA ARG A 3 -15.89 -25.90 -20.20
C ARG A 3 -16.15 -25.52 -18.74
N PHE A 4 -16.54 -26.48 -17.89
CA PHE A 4 -16.75 -26.22 -16.46
C PHE A 4 -15.44 -26.00 -15.70
N LEU A 5 -14.35 -26.60 -16.18
CA LEU A 5 -13.04 -26.53 -15.53
C LEU A 5 -12.39 -25.14 -15.67
N VAL A 6 -12.74 -24.36 -16.71
CA VAL A 6 -12.21 -23.01 -16.95
C VAL A 6 -12.85 -21.96 -16.02
N VAL A 7 -14.07 -22.21 -15.54
CA VAL A 7 -14.77 -21.27 -14.64
C VAL A 7 -14.27 -21.41 -13.19
N LEU A 8 -13.77 -22.59 -12.80
CA LEU A 8 -13.38 -22.87 -11.42
C LEU A 8 -12.08 -22.15 -10.99
N THR A 9 -11.19 -21.81 -11.91
CA THR A 9 -9.93 -21.12 -11.59
C THR A 9 -10.09 -19.62 -11.31
N ALA A 10 -11.18 -18.99 -11.75
CA ALA A 10 -11.41 -17.55 -11.55
C ALA A 10 -12.01 -17.20 -10.19
N ALA A 11 -12.47 -18.20 -9.42
CA ALA A 11 -13.17 -18.00 -8.14
C ALA A 11 -12.29 -18.26 -6.91
N LEU A 12 -10.99 -18.55 -7.08
CA LEU A 12 -10.10 -18.74 -5.94
C LEU A 12 -9.82 -17.39 -5.28
N PRO A 13 -10.13 -17.21 -3.99
CA PRO A 13 -9.80 -15.99 -3.28
C PRO A 13 -8.27 -15.91 -3.19
N VAL A 14 -7.70 -14.83 -3.73
CA VAL A 14 -6.30 -14.50 -3.45
C VAL A 14 -6.23 -14.15 -1.97
N ALA A 15 -5.60 -15.01 -1.18
CA ALA A 15 -5.29 -14.70 0.21
C ALA A 15 -4.28 -13.54 0.23
N ALA A 16 -4.75 -12.35 0.63
CA ALA A 16 -3.86 -11.23 0.88
C ALA A 16 -2.94 -11.58 2.06
N HIS A 17 -1.63 -11.50 1.85
CA HIS A 17 -0.69 -11.63 2.95
C HIS A 17 -0.85 -10.42 3.88
N ALA A 18 -1.15 -10.67 5.15
CA ALA A 18 -1.22 -9.62 6.15
C ALA A 18 0.14 -8.93 6.28
N ALA A 19 0.11 -7.62 6.52
CA ALA A 19 1.32 -6.88 6.77
C ALA A 19 1.99 -7.38 8.08
N PRO A 20 3.33 -7.35 8.18
CA PRO A 20 4.04 -7.72 9.40
C PRO A 20 3.64 -6.86 10.61
N ALA A 21 3.98 -7.32 11.81
CA ALA A 21 3.81 -6.51 13.02
C ALA A 21 4.54 -5.15 12.89
N GLY A 22 3.87 -4.07 13.29
CA GLY A 22 4.38 -2.69 13.17
C GLY A 22 3.89 -1.93 11.93
N TYR A 23 3.23 -2.61 10.99
CA TYR A 23 2.47 -1.95 9.93
C TYR A 23 1.09 -1.55 10.45
N PHE A 24 0.54 -0.49 9.87
CA PHE A 24 -0.81 -0.04 10.15
C PHE A 24 -1.51 0.29 8.83
N ASP A 25 -2.82 0.08 8.81
CA ASP A 25 -3.65 0.46 7.70
C ASP A 25 -4.05 1.94 7.82
N LEU A 26 -4.07 2.64 6.69
CA LEU A 26 -4.65 3.97 6.64
C LEU A 26 -6.17 3.84 6.76
N GLN A 27 -6.72 4.45 7.80
CA GLN A 27 -8.15 4.43 8.05
C GLN A 27 -8.90 5.33 7.06
N PRO A 28 -10.20 5.06 6.82
CA PRO A 28 -11.04 5.98 6.06
C PRO A 28 -10.99 7.41 6.62
N GLY A 29 -10.82 8.41 5.75
CA GLY A 29 -10.72 9.81 6.15
C GLY A 29 -9.29 10.36 6.28
N VAL A 30 -8.27 9.51 6.17
CA VAL A 30 -6.88 9.96 6.04
C VAL A 30 -6.69 10.79 4.77
N THR A 31 -6.00 11.94 4.88
CA THR A 31 -5.56 12.73 3.74
C THR A 31 -4.05 12.61 3.57
N LEU A 32 -3.60 12.07 2.44
CA LEU A 32 -2.17 12.00 2.08
C LEU A 32 -1.71 13.33 1.51
N GLU A 33 -0.73 13.97 2.16
CA GLU A 33 -0.13 15.23 1.70
C GLU A 33 1.09 14.97 0.81
N THR A 34 1.93 14.02 1.22
CA THR A 34 3.10 13.52 0.48
C THR A 34 3.25 12.02 0.69
N GLY A 35 4.27 11.39 0.07
CA GLY A 35 4.56 9.97 0.29
C GLY A 35 4.98 9.59 1.72
N ASP A 36 5.24 10.58 2.58
CA ASP A 36 5.69 10.38 3.95
C ASP A 36 4.88 11.19 4.98
N THR A 37 3.90 12.00 4.55
CA THR A 37 3.11 12.88 5.42
C THR A 37 1.62 12.71 5.19
N TRP A 38 0.85 12.58 6.27
CA TRP A 38 -0.60 12.46 6.22
C TRP A 38 -1.27 13.14 7.41
N VAL A 39 -2.57 13.41 7.27
CA VAL A 39 -3.41 13.97 8.33
C VAL A 39 -4.56 13.01 8.63
N THR A 40 -4.80 12.77 9.91
CA THR A 40 -6.00 12.10 10.45
C THR A 40 -6.42 12.76 11.75
N ASP A 41 -7.72 12.87 12.03
CA ASP A 41 -8.26 13.43 13.28
C ASP A 41 -7.69 14.80 13.69
N ARG A 42 -7.41 15.66 12.69
CA ARG A 42 -6.74 16.97 12.85
C ARG A 42 -5.31 16.90 13.38
N GLN A 43 -4.71 15.73 13.41
CA GLN A 43 -3.31 15.50 13.72
C GLN A 43 -2.53 15.17 12.46
N ARG A 44 -1.36 15.80 12.31
CA ARG A 44 -0.45 15.59 11.18
C ARG A 44 0.70 14.68 11.60
N PHE A 45 0.95 13.66 10.81
CA PHE A 45 1.99 12.66 11.02
C PHE A 45 3.00 12.72 9.87
N ARG A 46 4.28 12.45 10.18
CA ARG A 46 5.36 12.38 9.19
C ARG A 46 6.31 11.24 9.50
N LEU A 47 6.65 10.43 8.50
CA LEU A 47 7.70 9.41 8.61
C LEU A 47 9.07 10.07 8.43
N TYR A 48 9.92 9.92 9.44
CA TYR A 48 11.32 10.38 9.36
C TYR A 48 12.19 9.27 8.77
N GLY A 49 13.18 9.64 7.97
CA GLY A 49 14.05 8.69 7.26
C GLY A 49 13.45 8.12 5.96
N VAL A 50 12.18 8.43 5.67
CA VAL A 50 11.57 8.19 4.36
C VAL A 50 11.65 9.50 3.57
N GLN A 51 12.43 9.50 2.49
CA GLN A 51 12.46 10.65 1.59
C GLN A 51 11.25 10.52 0.65
N SER A 52 10.25 11.40 0.82
CA SER A 52 9.23 11.55 -0.23
C SER A 52 9.97 11.84 -1.53
N CYS A 53 9.78 11.00 -2.54
CA CYS A 53 10.37 11.24 -3.85
C CYS A 53 10.06 12.69 -4.23
N LEU A 54 11.10 13.47 -4.54
CA LEU A 54 10.90 14.79 -5.12
C LEU A 54 10.00 14.59 -6.33
N ARG A 55 8.97 15.43 -6.45
CA ARG A 55 7.99 15.28 -7.53
C ARG A 55 8.76 15.35 -8.86
N GLY A 56 8.72 14.26 -9.64
CA GLY A 56 9.49 14.12 -10.89
C GLY A 56 10.86 13.45 -10.77
N THR A 57 11.24 12.91 -9.61
CA THR A 57 12.47 12.10 -9.44
C THR A 57 12.16 10.63 -9.22
N SER A 58 12.92 9.75 -9.87
CA SER A 58 12.92 8.32 -9.61
C SER A 58 13.81 8.00 -8.40
N TYR A 59 13.30 7.15 -7.51
CA TYR A 59 14.08 6.52 -6.45
C TYR A 59 14.34 5.06 -6.83
N THR A 60 15.59 4.62 -6.66
CA THR A 60 16.06 3.24 -6.84
C THR A 60 16.48 2.77 -5.46
N ASP A 61 15.88 1.68 -4.98
CA ASP A 61 16.24 1.12 -3.69
C ASP A 61 17.54 0.30 -3.78
N ASN A 62 17.96 -0.31 -2.67
CA ASN A 62 19.19 -1.12 -2.65
C ASN A 62 19.13 -2.37 -3.53
N LYS A 63 17.97 -2.68 -4.13
CA LYS A 63 17.76 -3.83 -5.00
C LYS A 63 17.67 -3.45 -6.49
N GLY A 64 17.67 -2.15 -6.82
CA GLY A 64 17.61 -1.66 -8.20
C GLY A 64 16.19 -1.47 -8.70
#